data_AF-A0A7K0EMA7-F1
#
_entry.id   AF-A0A7K0EMA7-F1
#
_cell.length_a   1.000
_cell.length_b   1.000
_cell.length_c   1.000
_cell.angle_alpha   90.00
_cell.angle_beta   90.00
_cell.angle_gamma   90.00
#
_symmetry.space_group_name_H-M   'P 1'
#
loop_
_entity.id
_entity.type
_entity.pdbx_description
1 polymer ?
#
loop_
_entity_poly.entity_id
_entity_poly.type
_entity_poly.pdbx_seq_one_letter_code
_entity_poly.pdbx_strand_id
1 'polypeptide(L)'
;MIYSDITDYANKTGLNTQIAAFNVGSDYQWVRSASGHSSFWTMEGIEQFCELAIQLYTEPRFITFMDQIRSEKIIKNDRAGISDMTALYVFYEEKMPMIRNLSECLNGAAFDHNISMATNYNLDEYEFGLGRKKIVIKDGFPYSYNVFLKKKILLHTLHFQGNSKNIVHRYYTGGGLWSSKTFRELRFKASVLYHMVKS
;
A
#
# COMPACT_ATOMS: atom_id res chain seq x y z
N MET A 1 4.92 -4.65 -6.64
CA MET A 1 5.33 -5.97 -7.18
C MET A 1 4.42 -7.01 -6.57
N ILE A 2 3.93 -7.96 -7.35
CA ILE A 2 3.00 -9.01 -6.91
C ILE A 2 3.73 -10.34 -6.89
N TYR A 3 3.58 -11.11 -5.82
CA TYR A 3 4.27 -12.39 -5.61
C TYR A 3 3.32 -13.57 -5.52
N SER A 4 2.03 -13.33 -5.34
CA SER A 4 1.01 -14.38 -5.21
C SER A 4 0.01 -14.27 -6.34
N ASP A 5 -0.60 -15.41 -6.67
CA ASP A 5 -1.80 -15.42 -7.51
C ASP A 5 -2.96 -14.79 -6.72
N ILE A 6 -3.45 -13.65 -7.21
CA ILE A 6 -4.50 -12.86 -6.54
C ILE A 6 -5.84 -13.57 -6.60
N THR A 7 -6.09 -14.35 -7.67
CA THR A 7 -7.32 -15.15 -7.81
C THR A 7 -7.35 -16.25 -6.75
N ASP A 8 -6.24 -16.97 -6.60
CA ASP A 8 -6.09 -17.99 -5.56
C ASP A 8 -6.21 -17.39 -4.16
N TYR A 9 -5.59 -16.22 -3.93
CA TYR A 9 -5.74 -15.50 -2.66
C TYR A 9 -7.20 -15.18 -2.39
N ALA A 10 -7.89 -14.57 -3.36
CA ALA A 10 -9.27 -14.15 -3.20
C ALA A 10 -10.20 -15.31 -2.83
N ASN A 11 -9.99 -16.47 -3.46
CA ASN A 11 -10.72 -17.71 -3.17
C ASN A 11 -10.43 -18.26 -1.76
N LYS A 12 -9.18 -18.18 -1.28
CA LYS A 12 -8.76 -18.74 0.02
C LYS A 12 -9.10 -17.85 1.21
N THR A 13 -9.18 -16.53 1.02
CA THR A 13 -9.40 -15.60 2.14
C THR A 13 -10.83 -15.09 2.25
N GLY A 14 -11.73 -15.56 1.39
CA GLY A 14 -13.10 -15.05 1.33
C GLY A 14 -13.19 -13.63 0.79
N LEU A 15 -12.16 -13.15 0.06
CA LEU A 15 -12.18 -11.80 -0.54
C LEU A 15 -13.34 -11.64 -1.54
N ASN A 16 -13.75 -12.76 -2.15
CA ASN A 16 -14.92 -12.86 -3.03
C ASN A 16 -16.26 -12.54 -2.35
N THR A 17 -16.31 -12.43 -1.01
CA THR A 17 -17.50 -11.98 -0.25
C THR A 17 -17.57 -10.46 -0.08
N GLN A 18 -16.53 -9.75 -0.52
CA GLN A 18 -16.38 -8.30 -0.36
C GLN A 18 -16.65 -7.62 -1.70
N ILE A 19 -17.13 -6.37 -1.67
CA ILE A 19 -17.32 -5.59 -2.90
C ILE A 19 -16.02 -4.94 -3.37
N ALA A 20 -15.12 -4.66 -2.43
CA ALA A 20 -13.80 -4.13 -2.72
C ALA A 20 -12.79 -4.51 -1.62
N ALA A 21 -11.51 -4.41 -1.95
CA ALA A 21 -10.45 -4.49 -0.97
C ALA A 21 -9.28 -3.61 -1.38
N PHE A 22 -8.72 -2.85 -0.45
CA PHE A 22 -7.58 -1.98 -0.70
C PHE A 22 -6.90 -1.61 0.62
N ASN A 23 -5.73 -0.98 0.55
CA ASN A 23 -4.96 -0.64 1.74
C ASN A 23 -5.54 0.59 2.44
N VAL A 24 -5.88 0.46 3.71
CA VAL A 24 -6.18 1.57 4.61
C VAL A 24 -5.15 1.52 5.74
N GLY A 25 -4.34 2.56 5.87
CA GLY A 25 -3.23 2.62 6.82
C GLY A 25 -3.56 3.46 8.05
N SER A 26 -2.84 3.22 9.15
CA SER A 26 -2.96 4.01 10.40
C SER A 26 -1.90 5.10 10.55
N ASP A 27 -1.13 5.39 9.49
CA ASP A 27 -0.04 6.37 9.62
C ASP A 27 -0.52 7.83 9.60
N TYR A 28 0.28 8.69 10.25
CA TYR A 28 0.00 10.12 10.36
C TYR A 28 0.07 10.88 9.02
N GLN A 29 0.69 10.29 7.99
CA GLN A 29 0.74 10.85 6.62
C GLN A 29 -0.50 10.45 5.80
N TRP A 30 -1.30 9.49 6.30
CA TRP A 30 -2.46 8.88 5.66
C TRP A 30 -3.76 9.15 6.42
N VAL A 31 -3.81 10.22 7.20
CA VAL A 31 -5.04 10.64 7.89
C VAL A 31 -6.16 10.81 6.86
N ARG A 32 -7.20 9.97 6.99
CA ARG A 32 -8.35 9.92 6.08
C ARG A 32 -7.94 9.67 4.61
N SER A 33 -7.08 8.67 4.41
CA SER A 33 -6.55 8.26 3.10
C SER A 33 -6.53 6.73 2.95
N ALA A 34 -6.81 6.25 1.74
CA ALA A 34 -6.78 4.84 1.36
C ALA A 34 -6.12 4.65 -0.03
N SER A 35 -5.57 3.47 -0.32
CA SER A 35 -4.71 3.24 -1.48
C SER A 35 -5.15 2.06 -2.32
N GLY A 36 -5.38 2.31 -3.60
CA GLY A 36 -5.64 1.27 -4.59
C GLY A 36 -4.40 0.63 -5.22
N HIS A 37 -3.18 0.80 -4.67
CA HIS A 37 -1.96 0.24 -5.30
C HIS A 37 -1.92 -1.29 -5.34
N SER A 38 -2.67 -1.93 -4.44
CA SER A 38 -3.06 -3.32 -4.49
C SER A 38 -4.52 -3.35 -4.12
N SER A 39 -5.37 -3.74 -5.06
CA SER A 39 -6.81 -3.71 -4.81
C SER A 39 -7.57 -4.77 -5.58
N PHE A 40 -8.68 -5.19 -4.99
CA PHE A 40 -9.69 -6.06 -5.57
C PHE A 40 -11.00 -5.29 -5.67
N TRP A 41 -11.76 -5.52 -6.73
CA TRP A 41 -13.03 -4.87 -6.99
C TRP A 41 -13.98 -5.83 -7.68
N THR A 42 -15.22 -5.90 -7.20
CA THR A 42 -16.33 -6.47 -7.97
C THR A 42 -16.91 -5.40 -8.90
N MET A 43 -17.71 -5.82 -9.88
CA MET A 43 -18.44 -4.86 -10.72
C MET A 43 -19.35 -3.96 -9.86
N GLU A 44 -20.08 -4.56 -8.91
CA GLU A 44 -20.92 -3.84 -7.95
C GLU A 44 -20.10 -2.80 -7.14
N GLY A 45 -18.91 -3.17 -6.67
CA GLY A 45 -18.03 -2.26 -5.94
C GLY A 45 -17.57 -1.07 -6.79
N ILE A 46 -17.30 -1.29 -8.08
CA ILE A 46 -16.94 -0.23 -9.02
C ILE A 46 -18.12 0.72 -9.25
N GLU A 47 -19.32 0.18 -9.48
CA GLU A 47 -20.53 0.97 -9.69
C GLU A 47 -20.83 1.87 -8.48
N GLN A 48 -20.79 1.30 -7.27
CA GLN A 48 -21.00 2.05 -6.03
C GLN A 48 -19.92 3.10 -5.78
N PHE A 49 -18.66 2.81 -6.12
CA PHE A 49 -17.57 3.78 -5.99
C PHE A 49 -17.72 4.93 -6.98
N CYS A 50 -18.09 4.65 -8.23
CA CYS A 50 -18.35 5.68 -9.24
C CYS A 50 -19.53 6.58 -8.84
N GLU A 51 -20.60 6.00 -8.30
CA GLU A 51 -21.73 6.77 -7.77
C GLU A 51 -21.28 7.68 -6.62
N LEU A 52 -20.53 7.13 -5.64
CA LEU A 52 -19.98 7.94 -4.56
C LEU A 52 -19.08 9.05 -5.09
N ALA A 53 -18.22 8.77 -6.07
CA ALA A 53 -17.30 9.76 -6.62
C ALA A 53 -18.03 10.98 -7.21
N ILE A 54 -19.22 10.79 -7.77
CA ILE A 54 -20.11 11.88 -8.20
C ILE A 54 -20.70 12.58 -6.97
N GLN A 55 -21.24 11.82 -6.02
CA GLN A 55 -21.87 12.33 -4.80
C GLN A 55 -20.91 13.19 -3.96
N LEU A 56 -19.60 12.92 -3.98
CA LEU A 56 -18.59 13.74 -3.30
C LEU A 56 -18.60 15.22 -3.72
N TYR A 57 -19.13 15.53 -4.90
CA TYR A 57 -19.21 16.89 -5.45
C TYR A 57 -20.63 17.41 -5.61
N THR A 58 -21.65 16.58 -5.42
CA THR A 58 -23.06 16.98 -5.62
C THR A 58 -23.87 16.95 -4.34
N GLU A 59 -23.52 16.09 -3.38
CA GLU A 59 -24.28 15.95 -2.15
C GLU A 59 -23.75 16.87 -1.04
N PRO A 60 -24.60 17.75 -0.46
CA PRO A 60 -24.16 18.72 0.54
C PRO A 60 -23.42 18.10 1.74
N ARG A 61 -23.83 16.90 2.17
CA ARG A 61 -23.16 16.19 3.29
C ARG A 61 -21.70 15.85 2.97
N PHE A 62 -21.43 15.40 1.74
CA PHE A 62 -20.09 15.00 1.35
C PHE A 62 -19.23 16.20 1.04
N ILE A 63 -19.78 17.24 0.41
CA ILE A 63 -19.08 18.51 0.21
C ILE A 63 -18.59 19.06 1.56
N THR A 64 -19.49 19.11 2.56
CA THR A 64 -19.15 19.55 3.92
C THR A 64 -18.06 18.69 4.55
N PHE A 65 -18.16 17.37 4.41
CA PHE A 65 -17.15 16.45 4.94
C PHE A 65 -15.78 16.62 4.27
N MET A 66 -15.76 16.79 2.95
CA MET A 66 -14.53 17.02 2.17
C MET A 66 -13.91 18.37 2.54
N ASP A 67 -14.71 19.42 2.75
CA ASP A 67 -14.22 20.71 3.23
C ASP A 67 -13.64 20.64 4.65
N GLN A 68 -14.21 19.80 5.52
CA GLN A 68 -13.61 19.51 6.83
C GLN A 68 -12.25 18.83 6.68
N ILE A 69 -12.13 17.78 5.86
CA ILE A 69 -10.85 17.10 5.60
C ILE A 69 -9.82 18.09 5.07
N ARG A 70 -10.21 18.94 4.12
CA ARG A 70 -9.35 19.99 3.55
C ARG A 70 -8.88 20.95 4.62
N SER A 71 -9.78 21.43 5.47
CA SER A 71 -9.48 22.40 6.51
C SER A 71 -8.51 21.82 7.56
N GLU A 72 -8.72 20.57 7.99
CA GLU A 72 -7.84 19.86 8.91
C GLU A 72 -6.41 19.74 8.35
N LYS A 73 -6.25 19.46 7.04
CA LYS A 73 -4.94 19.39 6.38
C LYS A 73 -4.23 20.74 6.31
N ILE A 74 -4.97 21.81 5.98
CA ILE A 74 -4.43 23.17 5.97
C ILE A 74 -3.92 23.57 7.35
N ILE A 75 -4.70 23.31 8.41
CA ILE A 75 -4.31 23.61 9.80
C ILE A 75 -3.03 22.89 10.20
N LYS A 76 -2.83 21.65 9.74
CA LYS A 76 -1.63 20.85 10.03
C LYS A 76 -0.41 21.23 9.18
N ASN A 77 -0.51 22.24 8.31
CA ASN A 77 0.50 22.59 7.31
C ASN A 77 0.92 21.38 6.46
N ASP A 78 -0.03 20.48 6.24
CA ASP A 78 0.17 19.36 5.36
C ASP A 78 0.06 19.84 3.91
N ARG A 79 1.06 19.55 3.09
CA ARG A 79 1.03 19.86 1.66
C ARG A 79 0.14 18.88 0.88
N ALA A 80 -0.48 17.92 1.56
CA ALA A 80 -1.40 16.97 0.96
C ALA A 80 -2.74 17.65 0.58
N GLY A 81 -3.10 17.55 -0.70
CA GLY A 81 -4.45 17.91 -1.16
C GLY A 81 -5.50 16.84 -0.83
N ILE A 82 -6.75 17.13 -1.17
CA ILE A 82 -7.74 16.09 -1.44
C ILE A 82 -7.30 15.36 -2.71
N SER A 83 -7.28 14.03 -2.69
CA SER A 83 -6.92 13.19 -3.82
C SER A 83 -7.91 12.05 -3.99
N ASP A 84 -7.74 11.25 -5.04
CA ASP A 84 -8.40 9.97 -5.25
C ASP A 84 -8.30 9.04 -4.02
N MET A 85 -7.17 9.09 -3.30
CA MET A 85 -6.98 8.35 -2.05
C MET A 85 -7.94 8.79 -0.93
N THR A 86 -8.36 10.06 -0.92
CA THR A 86 -9.41 10.54 0.00
C THR A 86 -10.76 9.96 -0.39
N ALA A 87 -11.09 9.90 -1.69
CA ALA A 87 -12.33 9.29 -2.15
C ALA A 87 -12.42 7.80 -1.78
N LEU A 88 -11.32 7.05 -1.93
CA LEU A 88 -11.24 5.65 -1.49
C LEU A 88 -11.45 5.50 0.02
N TYR A 89 -10.94 6.45 0.82
CA TYR A 89 -11.16 6.44 2.26
C TYR A 89 -12.63 6.70 2.61
N VAL A 90 -13.28 7.68 1.97
CA VAL A 90 -14.72 7.93 2.17
C VAL A 90 -15.51 6.67 1.78
N PHE A 91 -15.15 6.02 0.68
CA PHE A 91 -15.82 4.79 0.25
C PHE A 91 -15.69 3.67 1.27
N TYR A 92 -14.49 3.51 1.84
CA TYR A 92 -14.27 2.59 2.95
C TYR A 92 -15.21 2.88 4.13
N GLU A 93 -15.22 4.12 4.63
CA GLU A 93 -16.06 4.50 5.78
C GLU A 93 -17.55 4.31 5.53
N GLU A 94 -18.05 4.64 4.33
CA GLU A 94 -19.47 4.55 3.97
C GLU A 94 -19.96 3.11 3.75
N LYS A 95 -19.06 2.18 3.43
CA LYS A 95 -19.42 0.80 3.01
C LYS A 95 -18.86 -0.29 3.94
N MET A 96 -18.23 0.06 5.06
CA MET A 96 -17.89 -0.95 6.07
C MET A 96 -19.15 -1.72 6.52
N PRO A 97 -19.09 -3.05 6.71
CA PRO A 97 -17.91 -3.92 6.64
C PRO A 97 -17.70 -4.60 5.27
N MET A 98 -18.31 -4.12 4.18
CA MET A 98 -18.27 -4.75 2.85
C MET A 98 -16.94 -4.56 2.10
N ILE A 99 -16.01 -3.77 2.67
CA ILE A 99 -14.70 -3.48 2.10
C ILE A 99 -13.60 -4.02 3.01
N ARG A 100 -12.70 -4.81 2.44
CA ARG A 100 -11.58 -5.41 3.17
C ARG A 100 -10.36 -4.49 3.19
N ASN A 101 -9.85 -4.20 4.38
CA ASN A 101 -8.54 -3.56 4.53
C ASN A 101 -7.39 -4.55 4.29
N LEU A 102 -6.63 -4.33 3.22
CA LEU A 102 -5.50 -5.21 2.83
C LEU A 102 -4.21 -4.97 3.62
N SER A 103 -4.11 -3.86 4.36
CA SER A 103 -2.97 -3.60 5.24
C SER A 103 -2.98 -4.52 6.46
N GLU A 104 -4.16 -4.99 6.87
CA GLU A 104 -4.32 -5.88 8.03
C GLU A 104 -3.74 -7.26 7.73
N CYS A 105 -2.92 -7.77 8.65
CA CYS A 105 -2.43 -9.14 8.59
C CYS A 105 -3.54 -10.13 8.95
N LEU A 106 -3.95 -10.94 7.97
CA LEU A 106 -4.91 -12.03 8.13
C LEU A 106 -4.29 -13.36 7.74
N ASN A 107 -4.49 -14.39 8.57
CA ASN A 107 -3.99 -15.74 8.31
C ASN A 107 -2.48 -15.81 7.99
N GLY A 108 -1.69 -14.93 8.61
CA GLY A 108 -0.24 -14.88 8.42
C GLY A 108 0.21 -14.19 7.12
N ALA A 109 -0.67 -13.45 6.45
CA ALA A 109 -0.34 -12.69 5.24
C ALA A 109 -0.97 -11.30 5.22
N ALA A 110 -0.36 -10.37 4.48
CA ALA A 110 -0.83 -9.00 4.29
C ALA A 110 -0.41 -8.46 2.92
N PHE A 111 -0.90 -7.28 2.54
CA PHE A 111 -0.40 -6.50 1.42
C PHE A 111 0.43 -5.34 1.95
N ASP A 112 1.64 -5.15 1.40
CA ASP A 112 2.53 -4.09 1.86
C ASP A 112 2.01 -2.72 1.46
N HIS A 113 1.73 -1.87 2.45
CA HIS A 113 1.39 -0.47 2.21
C HIS A 113 2.51 0.32 1.55
N ASN A 114 3.75 0.17 2.04
CA ASN A 114 4.94 0.85 1.50
C ASN A 114 6.19 0.22 2.10
N ILE A 115 7.09 -0.24 1.24
CA ILE A 115 8.34 -0.88 1.69
C ILE A 115 9.26 0.11 2.43
N SER A 116 9.14 1.41 2.20
CA SER A 116 9.91 2.44 2.87
C SER A 116 9.33 2.88 4.22
N MET A 117 8.31 2.20 4.73
CA MET A 117 7.70 2.48 6.05
C MET A 117 7.58 1.19 6.86
N ALA A 118 7.84 1.25 8.16
CA ALA A 118 7.59 0.12 9.07
C ALA A 118 6.09 -0.18 9.22
N THR A 119 5.27 0.88 9.14
CA THR A 119 3.82 0.82 9.25
C THR A 119 3.14 0.06 8.12
N ASN A 120 2.07 -0.66 8.47
CA ASN A 120 1.08 -1.16 7.54
C ASN A 120 -0.32 -0.88 8.12
N TYR A 121 -0.89 -1.83 8.88
CA TYR A 121 -2.14 -1.64 9.60
C TYR A 121 -1.91 -0.95 10.95
N ASN A 122 -0.85 -1.31 11.66
CA ASN A 122 -0.41 -0.63 12.89
C ASN A 122 0.84 0.21 12.63
N LEU A 123 1.00 1.30 13.39
CA LEU A 123 2.24 2.08 13.42
C LEU A 123 3.42 1.18 13.81
N ASP A 124 4.51 1.26 13.03
CA ASP A 124 5.75 0.49 13.25
C ASP A 124 5.54 -1.04 13.35
N GLU A 125 4.60 -1.57 12.56
CA GLU A 125 4.19 -2.97 12.60
C GLU A 125 5.26 -3.99 12.16
N TYR A 126 6.16 -3.58 11.26
CA TYR A 126 7.15 -4.47 10.68
C TYR A 126 8.58 -4.07 11.00
N GLU A 127 9.45 -5.06 11.14
CA GLU A 127 10.89 -4.84 11.33
C GLU A 127 11.45 -3.97 10.20
N PHE A 128 12.19 -2.94 10.57
CA PHE A 128 12.63 -1.88 9.67
C PHE A 128 14.12 -1.59 9.85
N GLY A 129 14.83 -1.40 8.74
CA GLY A 129 16.27 -1.12 8.76
C GLY A 129 16.79 -0.65 7.41
N LEU A 130 17.83 0.19 7.42
CA LEU A 130 18.40 0.80 6.20
C LEU A 130 17.35 1.56 5.36
N GLY A 131 16.39 2.21 6.03
CA GLY A 131 15.35 3.02 5.37
C GLY A 131 14.25 2.21 4.67
N ARG A 132 14.07 0.93 5.01
CA ARG A 132 13.01 0.07 4.45
C ARG A 132 12.63 -1.08 5.39
N LYS A 133 11.45 -1.66 5.17
CA LYS A 133 11.03 -2.93 5.77
C LYS A 133 12.08 -3.98 5.48
N LYS A 134 12.43 -4.76 6.49
CA LYS A 134 13.37 -5.87 6.36
C LYS A 134 12.66 -7.06 5.75
N ILE A 135 12.85 -7.20 4.43
CA ILE A 135 12.25 -8.28 3.65
C ILE A 135 13.26 -9.42 3.47
N VAL A 136 12.82 -10.64 3.76
CA VAL A 136 13.52 -11.88 3.46
C VAL A 136 12.76 -12.61 2.36
N ILE A 137 13.40 -12.83 1.22
CA ILE A 137 12.83 -13.67 0.15
C ILE A 137 13.12 -15.13 0.49
N LYS A 138 12.08 -15.94 0.66
CA LYS A 138 12.18 -17.39 0.86
C LYS A 138 11.26 -18.09 -0.13
N ASP A 139 11.80 -19.06 -0.87
CA ASP A 139 11.06 -19.84 -1.87
C ASP A 139 10.32 -18.97 -2.91
N GLY A 140 10.90 -17.81 -3.25
CA GLY A 140 10.32 -16.85 -4.21
C GLY A 140 9.35 -15.84 -3.61
N PHE A 141 9.01 -15.93 -2.33
CA PHE A 141 8.03 -15.08 -1.66
C PHE A 141 8.68 -14.13 -0.63
N PRO A 142 8.19 -12.89 -0.50
CA PRO A 142 8.71 -11.94 0.48
C PRO A 142 8.03 -12.13 1.84
N TYR A 143 8.87 -12.24 2.87
CA TYR A 143 8.46 -12.27 4.26
C TYR A 143 9.03 -11.07 5.00
N SER A 144 8.23 -10.51 5.90
CA SER A 144 8.67 -9.50 6.86
C SER A 144 8.30 -9.94 8.27
N TYR A 145 9.09 -9.56 9.27
CA TYR A 145 8.77 -9.87 10.67
C TYR A 145 7.81 -8.81 11.23
N ASN A 146 6.62 -9.24 11.63
CA ASN A 146 5.65 -8.40 12.32
C ASN A 146 5.96 -8.41 13.82
N VAL A 147 6.28 -7.25 14.38
CA VAL A 147 6.78 -7.12 15.76
C VAL A 147 5.68 -7.31 16.80
N PHE A 148 4.44 -6.96 16.47
CA PHE A 148 3.29 -7.14 17.36
C PHE A 148 2.88 -8.61 17.44
N LEU A 149 2.74 -9.27 16.28
CA LEU A 149 2.36 -10.68 16.19
C LEU A 149 3.52 -11.64 16.52
N LYS A 150 4.75 -11.12 16.59
CA LYS A 150 6.00 -11.86 16.78
C LYS A 150 6.20 -12.99 15.77
N LYS A 151 5.76 -12.77 14.53
CA LYS A 151 5.73 -13.79 13.47
C LYS A 151 6.22 -13.23 12.15
N LYS A 152 6.76 -14.12 11.30
CA LYS A 152 7.01 -13.80 9.89
C LYS A 152 5.68 -13.82 9.15
N ILE A 153 5.40 -12.73 8.45
CA ILE A 153 4.19 -12.54 7.66
C ILE A 153 4.58 -12.53 6.19
N LEU A 154 3.82 -13.25 5.38
CA LEU A 154 3.92 -13.21 3.93
C LEU A 154 3.36 -11.88 3.42
N LEU A 155 4.08 -11.19 2.54
CA LEU A 155 3.57 -10.01 1.86
C LEU A 155 3.18 -10.38 0.43
N HIS A 156 1.88 -10.35 0.11
CA HIS A 156 1.40 -10.68 -1.24
C HIS A 156 1.92 -9.71 -2.29
N THR A 157 2.12 -8.47 -1.88
CA THR A 157 2.70 -7.41 -2.69
C THR A 157 3.76 -6.66 -1.91
N LEU A 158 4.71 -6.07 -2.64
CA LEU A 158 5.63 -5.04 -2.13
C LEU A 158 5.36 -3.74 -2.88
N HIS A 159 5.06 -2.67 -2.16
CA HIS A 159 4.74 -1.38 -2.76
C HIS A 159 5.95 -0.44 -2.72
N PHE A 160 6.39 -0.03 -3.90
CA PHE A 160 7.55 0.85 -4.08
C PHE A 160 7.09 2.23 -4.54
N GLN A 161 6.80 3.13 -3.59
CA GLN A 161 6.45 4.52 -3.86
C GLN A 161 7.67 5.45 -3.74
N GLY A 162 7.72 6.47 -4.57
CA GLY A 162 8.80 7.46 -4.55
C GLY A 162 10.18 6.86 -4.88
N ASN A 163 11.19 7.23 -4.10
CA ASN A 163 12.59 6.85 -4.36
C ASN A 163 12.85 5.33 -4.24
N SER A 164 11.98 4.59 -3.54
CA SER A 164 12.08 3.14 -3.42
C SER A 164 11.92 2.40 -4.77
N LYS A 165 11.40 3.06 -5.81
CA LYS A 165 11.35 2.51 -7.18
C LYS A 165 12.74 2.11 -7.71
N ASN A 166 13.80 2.73 -7.20
CA ASN A 166 15.18 2.46 -7.60
C ASN A 166 15.71 1.11 -7.10
N ILE A 167 15.03 0.45 -6.15
CA ILE A 167 15.45 -0.84 -5.57
C ILE A 167 14.55 -2.01 -5.97
N VAL A 168 13.53 -1.79 -6.81
CA VAL A 168 12.59 -2.82 -7.29
C VAL A 168 13.32 -4.05 -7.86
N HIS A 169 14.42 -3.84 -8.59
CA HIS A 169 15.20 -4.92 -9.22
C HIS A 169 15.79 -5.91 -8.20
N ARG A 170 16.05 -5.47 -6.96
CA ARG A 170 16.59 -6.33 -5.89
C ARG A 170 15.56 -7.32 -5.36
N TYR A 171 14.28 -7.02 -5.55
CA TYR A 171 13.16 -7.85 -5.09
C TYR A 171 12.50 -8.63 -6.21
N TYR A 172 12.90 -8.40 -7.46
CA TYR A 172 12.43 -9.17 -8.61
C TYR A 172 12.91 -10.62 -8.54
N THR A 173 11.95 -11.55 -8.50
CA THR A 173 12.15 -13.00 -8.46
C THR A 173 11.83 -13.70 -9.79
N GLY A 174 11.31 -12.99 -10.78
CA GLY A 174 11.06 -13.56 -12.10
C GLY A 174 12.34 -13.84 -12.90
N GLY A 175 12.23 -14.65 -13.96
CA GLY A 175 13.37 -15.03 -14.80
C GLY A 175 13.60 -14.14 -16.03
N GLY A 176 12.65 -13.28 -16.41
CA GLY A 176 12.66 -12.61 -17.73
C GLY A 176 13.55 -11.37 -17.84
N LEU A 177 14.09 -10.84 -16.74
CA LEU A 177 14.72 -9.51 -16.69
C LEU A 177 16.12 -9.50 -16.06
N TRP A 178 16.89 -10.59 -16.21
CA TRP A 178 18.23 -10.70 -15.61
C TRP A 178 19.21 -9.61 -16.04
N SER A 179 19.29 -9.30 -17.34
CA SER A 179 20.16 -8.24 -17.86
C SER A 179 19.82 -6.87 -17.26
N SER A 180 18.54 -6.51 -17.25
CA SER A 180 18.02 -5.29 -16.63
C SER A 180 18.29 -5.22 -15.13
N LYS A 181 18.18 -6.36 -14.42
CA LYS A 181 18.48 -6.44 -12.99
C LYS A 181 19.95 -6.18 -12.71
N THR A 182 20.86 -6.80 -13.47
CA THR A 182 22.30 -6.60 -13.33
C THR A 182 22.70 -5.16 -13.63
N PHE A 183 22.18 -4.60 -14.73
CA PHE A 183 22.45 -3.20 -15.10
C PHE A 183 21.98 -2.20 -14.03
N ARG A 184 20.77 -2.38 -13.49
CA ARG A 184 20.25 -1.52 -12.42
C ARG A 184 21.06 -1.64 -11.13
N GLU A 185 21.55 -2.83 -10.79
CA GLU A 185 22.41 -3.02 -9.63
C GLU A 185 23.76 -2.32 -9.79
N LEU A 186 24.37 -2.40 -10.97
CA LEU A 186 25.61 -1.67 -11.28
C LEU A 186 25.40 -0.16 -11.19
N ARG A 187 24.33 0.37 -11.80
CA ARG A 187 23.98 1.79 -11.74
C ARG A 187 23.74 2.26 -10.31
N PHE A 188 23.05 1.46 -9.49
CA PHE A 188 22.82 1.77 -8.09
C PHE A 188 24.14 1.85 -7.31
N LYS A 189 25.01 0.85 -7.44
CA LYS A 189 26.34 0.85 -6.77
C LYS A 189 27.19 2.05 -7.19
N ALA A 190 27.22 2.38 -8.48
CA ALA A 190 27.94 3.54 -8.99
C ALA A 190 27.38 4.86 -8.40
N SER A 191 26.05 4.98 -8.30
CA SER A 191 25.42 6.14 -7.66
C SER A 191 25.79 6.27 -6.19
N VAL A 192 25.79 5.17 -5.43
CA VAL A 192 26.20 5.18 -4.02
C VAL A 192 27.66 5.62 -3.89
N LEU A 193 28.56 5.04 -4.70
CA LEU A 193 29.98 5.40 -4.69
C LEU A 193 30.19 6.90 -5.02
N TYR A 194 29.49 7.41 -6.04
CA TYR A 194 29.56 8.83 -6.40
C TYR A 194 29.15 9.76 -5.24
N HIS A 195 28.08 9.40 -4.52
CA HIS A 195 27.63 10.20 -3.37
C HIS A 195 28.59 10.11 -2.19
N MET A 196 29.24 8.97 -1.96
CA MET A 196 30.25 8.81 -0.91
C MET A 196 31.55 9.58 -1.18
N VAL A 197 31.93 9.78 -2.45
CA VAL A 197 33.16 10.50 -2.83
C VAL A 197 32.95 12.02 -2.89
N LYS A 198 31.71 12.48 -3.11
CA LYS A 198 31.37 13.90 -3.22
C LYS A 198 30.97 14.54 -1.88
N SER A 199 30.58 13.74 -0.89
CA SER A 199 30.30 14.15 0.49
C SER A 199 31.57 14.25 1.31
#